data_AF-A0A9D7FSX5-F1
#
_entry.id   AF-A0A9D7FSX5-F1
#
_cell.length_a   1.000
_cell.length_b   1.000
_cell.length_c   1.000
_cell.angle_alpha   90.00
_cell.angle_beta   90.00
_cell.angle_gamma   90.00
#
_symmetry.space_group_name_H-M   'P 1'
#
loop_
_entity.id
_entity.type
_entity.pdbx_description
1 polymer ?
#
loop_
_entity_poly.entity_id
_entity_poly.type
_entity_poly.pdbx_seq_one_letter_code
_entity_poly.pdbx_strand_id
1 'polypeptide(L)'
;MEKLLGAEVYHLHHKMMLKEPFVGGAWEWHQDYGYWYNDACLFPDMASCMIAVDRASRENGCLQVIQGSHLMGRVNHGMTGDQTGADLERVEEALRRLPHVYCEMEPGTGLFFHANLLHRSDQNRSPNPRWSLICCYNAVHNIPFRDSHHAPFAPIDQIEDSEWIAAARQDWANMQGKESS
;
A
#
# COMPACT_ATOMS: atom_id res chain seq x y z
N MET A 1 -0.45 -10.19 -8.68
CA MET A 1 -0.62 -10.38 -7.21
C MET A 1 -0.80 -11.84 -6.85
N GLU A 2 -1.66 -12.60 -7.55
CA GLU A 2 -1.87 -14.04 -7.33
C GLU A 2 -0.56 -14.84 -7.22
N LYS A 3 0.41 -14.60 -8.12
CA LYS A 3 1.73 -15.24 -8.05
C LYS A 3 2.49 -14.98 -6.74
N LEU A 4 2.33 -13.80 -6.15
CA LEU A 4 3.00 -13.42 -4.90
C LEU A 4 2.32 -14.03 -3.67
N LEU A 5 0.99 -14.13 -3.69
CA LEU A 5 0.21 -14.71 -2.60
C LEU A 5 -0.01 -16.23 -2.73
N GLY A 6 0.25 -16.81 -3.90
CA GLY A 6 0.04 -18.24 -4.16
C GLY A 6 -1.44 -18.65 -4.17
N ALA A 7 -2.36 -17.71 -4.36
CA ALA A 7 -3.81 -17.93 -4.31
C ALA A 7 -4.52 -17.01 -5.32
N GLU A 8 -5.78 -17.35 -5.63
CA GLU A 8 -6.70 -16.42 -6.29
C GLU A 8 -6.95 -15.22 -5.38
N VAL A 9 -7.01 -14.02 -5.96
CA VAL A 9 -7.13 -12.77 -5.19
C VAL A 9 -8.25 -11.89 -5.71
N TYR A 10 -8.78 -11.05 -4.83
CA TYR A 10 -9.66 -9.96 -5.20
C TYR A 10 -9.11 -8.62 -4.73
N HIS A 11 -9.56 -7.54 -5.36
CA HIS A 11 -9.23 -6.18 -4.95
C HIS A 11 -10.10 -5.83 -3.74
N LEU A 12 -9.46 -5.63 -2.60
CA LEU A 12 -10.14 -5.30 -1.35
C LEU A 12 -10.55 -3.83 -1.31
N HIS A 13 -9.58 -2.94 -1.51
CA HIS A 13 -9.79 -1.49 -1.59
C HIS A 13 -8.56 -0.83 -2.20
N HIS A 14 -8.68 0.44 -2.55
CA HIS A 14 -7.54 1.28 -2.88
C HIS A 14 -7.59 2.61 -2.13
N LYS A 15 -6.46 3.29 -2.05
CA LYS A 15 -6.33 4.62 -1.46
C LYS A 15 -5.32 5.46 -2.23
N MET A 16 -5.60 6.76 -2.33
CA MET A 16 -4.65 7.75 -2.81
C MET A 16 -3.92 8.36 -1.62
N MET A 17 -2.60 8.19 -1.59
CA MET A 17 -1.74 8.76 -0.56
C MET A 17 -1.14 10.05 -1.06
N LEU A 18 -1.71 11.17 -0.62
CA LEU A 18 -1.33 12.51 -1.03
C LEU A 18 -0.39 13.12 0.01
N LYS A 19 0.86 13.42 -0.36
CA LYS A 19 1.76 14.23 0.45
C LYS A 19 2.10 15.52 -0.28
N GLU A 20 1.40 16.58 0.10
CA GLU A 20 1.63 17.93 -0.41
C GLU A 20 2.96 18.52 0.08
N PRO A 21 3.55 19.46 -0.67
CA PRO A 21 4.78 20.14 -0.27
C PRO A 21 4.67 20.77 1.12
N PHE A 22 5.62 20.45 2.01
CA PHE A 22 5.79 21.04 3.34
C PHE A 22 4.59 20.92 4.30
N VAL A 23 3.56 20.13 3.97
CA VAL A 23 2.32 20.00 4.74
C VAL A 23 2.02 18.53 5.03
N GLY A 24 1.26 18.26 6.09
CA GLY A 24 0.81 16.93 6.47
C GLY A 24 1.71 16.24 7.49
N GLY A 25 1.35 15.00 7.86
CA GLY A 25 2.01 14.23 8.90
C GLY A 25 2.92 13.11 8.37
N ALA A 26 3.64 12.48 9.29
CA ALA A 26 4.23 11.18 9.07
C ALA A 26 3.17 10.07 9.26
N TRP A 27 3.40 8.93 8.62
CA TRP A 27 2.77 7.68 8.99
C TRP A 27 3.73 6.95 9.91
N GLU A 28 3.26 6.55 11.08
CA GLU A 28 4.06 5.76 12.02
C GLU A 28 4.32 4.35 11.48
N TRP A 29 5.29 3.64 12.09
CA TRP A 29 5.52 2.23 11.76
C TRP A 29 4.25 1.41 11.98
N HIS A 30 3.83 0.67 10.96
CA HIS A 30 2.65 -0.20 11.04
C HIS A 30 2.78 -1.39 10.09
N GLN A 31 1.87 -2.35 10.26
CA GLN A 31 1.55 -3.38 9.29
C GLN A 31 0.12 -3.14 8.84
N ASP A 32 -0.15 -3.22 7.54
CA ASP A 32 -1.52 -3.09 7.03
C ASP A 32 -2.45 -4.14 7.68
N TYR A 33 -1.94 -5.37 7.88
CA TYR A 33 -2.68 -6.42 8.56
C TYR A 33 -3.01 -6.10 10.01
N GLY A 34 -2.29 -5.19 10.66
CA GLY A 34 -2.66 -4.69 11.98
C GLY A 34 -4.05 -4.06 12.01
N TYR A 35 -4.42 -3.36 10.94
CA TYR A 35 -5.76 -2.82 10.75
C TYR A 35 -6.73 -3.91 10.27
N TRP A 36 -6.35 -4.64 9.23
CA TRP A 36 -7.25 -5.61 8.59
C TRP A 36 -7.59 -6.82 9.45
N TYR A 37 -6.75 -7.14 10.43
CA TYR A 37 -7.07 -8.09 11.50
C TYR A 37 -8.33 -7.68 12.26
N ASN A 38 -8.53 -6.38 12.50
CA ASN A 38 -9.73 -5.84 13.13
C ASN A 38 -10.91 -5.71 12.16
N ASP A 39 -10.64 -5.64 10.85
CA ASP A 39 -11.64 -5.71 9.75
C ASP A 39 -12.04 -7.15 9.39
N ALA A 40 -11.94 -8.07 10.35
CA ALA A 40 -12.39 -9.46 10.27
C ALA A 40 -11.64 -10.36 9.26
N CYS A 41 -10.44 -9.99 8.82
CA CYS A 41 -9.58 -10.89 8.04
C CYS A 41 -8.82 -11.84 8.97
N LEU A 42 -9.01 -13.16 8.83
CA LEU A 42 -8.42 -14.16 9.73
C LEU A 42 -6.93 -14.43 9.47
N PHE A 43 -6.50 -14.33 8.21
CA PHE A 43 -5.13 -14.61 7.81
C PHE A 43 -4.49 -13.36 7.20
N PRO A 44 -3.15 -13.22 7.26
CA PRO A 44 -2.42 -12.14 6.61
C PRO A 44 -2.20 -12.42 5.11
N ASP A 45 -3.06 -13.18 4.45
CA ASP A 45 -2.94 -13.59 3.05
C ASP A 45 -3.36 -12.45 2.12
N MET A 46 -2.67 -11.32 2.30
CA MET A 46 -3.01 -10.00 1.81
C MET A 46 -1.73 -9.27 1.41
N ALA A 47 -1.82 -8.45 0.37
CA ALA A 47 -0.69 -7.68 -0.10
C ALA A 47 -1.14 -6.43 -0.84
N SER A 48 -0.25 -5.45 -0.88
CA SER A 48 -0.49 -4.14 -1.48
C SER A 48 0.40 -3.96 -2.70
N CYS A 49 -0.12 -3.32 -3.73
CA CYS A 49 0.64 -2.74 -4.84
C CYS A 49 0.56 -1.22 -4.74
N MET A 50 1.68 -0.58 -4.42
CA MET A 50 1.81 0.87 -4.41
C MET A 50 2.43 1.32 -5.73
N ILE A 51 1.74 2.19 -6.45
CA ILE A 51 2.19 2.79 -7.70
C ILE A 51 2.56 4.24 -7.43
N ALA A 52 3.81 4.59 -7.75
CA ALA A 52 4.27 5.97 -7.70
C ALA A 52 3.58 6.79 -8.80
N VAL A 53 2.73 7.75 -8.41
CA VAL A 53 2.12 8.69 -9.37
C VAL A 53 3.10 9.83 -9.62
N ASP A 54 3.66 10.38 -8.55
CA ASP A 54 4.81 11.27 -8.60
C ASP A 54 6.08 10.51 -8.23
N ARG A 55 7.23 11.13 -8.52
CA ARG A 55 8.53 10.65 -8.03
C ARG A 55 8.49 10.57 -6.50
N ALA A 56 8.92 9.44 -5.94
CA ALA A 56 9.12 9.26 -4.51
C ALA A 56 10.62 9.33 -4.19
N SER A 57 11.02 10.27 -3.35
CA SER A 57 12.39 10.42 -2.83
C SER A 57 12.39 10.41 -1.30
N ARG A 58 13.56 10.32 -0.68
CA ARG A 58 13.67 10.48 0.78
C ARG A 58 13.13 11.82 1.25
N GLU A 59 13.40 12.89 0.50
CA GLU A 59 13.06 14.27 0.87
C GLU A 59 11.55 14.54 0.84
N ASN A 60 10.83 13.91 -0.08
CA ASN A 60 9.38 14.02 -0.19
C ASN A 60 8.60 12.89 0.52
N GLY A 61 9.32 12.13 1.35
CA GLY A 61 8.73 11.14 2.25
C GLY A 61 8.32 9.86 1.56
N CYS A 62 9.19 9.25 0.76
CA CYS A 62 9.01 7.90 0.22
C CYS A 62 8.70 6.86 1.31
N LEU A 63 8.19 5.70 0.88
CA LEU A 63 7.93 4.60 1.78
C LEU A 63 9.25 4.08 2.37
N GLN A 64 9.24 3.81 3.66
CA GLN A 64 10.32 3.15 4.39
C GLN A 64 9.84 1.77 4.80
N VAL A 65 10.71 0.77 4.70
CA VAL A 65 10.39 -0.61 5.09
C VAL A 65 11.51 -1.21 5.93
N ILE A 66 11.15 -2.08 6.85
CA ILE A 66 12.12 -2.98 7.50
C ILE A 66 12.13 -4.27 6.68
N GLN A 67 13.16 -4.45 5.84
CA GLN A 67 13.24 -5.57 4.91
C GLN A 67 13.22 -6.91 5.66
N GLY A 68 12.36 -7.83 5.23
CA GLY A 68 12.19 -9.15 5.87
C GLY A 68 11.27 -9.17 7.09
N SER A 69 10.81 -8.02 7.60
CA SER A 69 9.95 -7.96 8.79
C SER A 69 8.60 -8.64 8.64
N HIS A 70 8.11 -8.85 7.42
CA HIS A 70 6.90 -9.62 7.15
C HIS A 70 6.97 -11.07 7.67
N LEU A 71 8.19 -11.62 7.81
CA LEU A 71 8.43 -12.96 8.37
C LEU A 71 8.28 -13.01 9.89
N MET A 72 8.18 -11.87 10.56
CA MET A 72 7.91 -11.80 12.01
C MET A 72 6.44 -12.11 12.35
N GLY A 73 5.58 -12.25 11.34
CA GLY A 73 4.14 -12.34 11.52
C GLY A 73 3.53 -11.00 11.94
N ARG A 74 2.29 -11.04 12.46
CA ARG A 74 1.60 -9.85 12.96
C ARG A 74 2.20 -9.42 14.29
N VAL A 75 2.60 -8.15 14.39
CA VAL A 75 2.92 -7.50 15.67
C VAL A 75 1.69 -6.82 16.25
N ASN A 76 1.69 -6.64 17.58
CA ASN A 76 0.60 -5.92 18.23
C ASN A 76 0.50 -4.50 17.69
N HIS A 77 -0.73 -4.02 17.55
CA HIS A 77 -1.03 -2.64 17.19
C HIS A 77 -1.74 -1.99 18.36
N GLY A 78 -1.33 -0.78 18.70
CA GLY A 78 -1.89 0.01 19.79
C GLY A 78 -1.86 1.48 19.44
N MET A 79 -2.28 2.34 20.37
CA MET A 79 -2.11 3.78 20.19
C MET A 79 -0.63 4.15 20.29
N THR A 80 -0.12 4.81 19.26
CA THR A 80 1.22 5.37 19.18
C THR A 80 1.07 6.86 18.81
N GLY A 81 1.13 7.74 19.81
CA GLY A 81 0.70 9.13 19.66
C GLY A 81 -0.79 9.20 19.33
N ASP A 82 -1.15 9.93 18.27
CA ASP A 82 -2.53 10.07 17.78
C ASP A 82 -2.91 9.03 16.71
N GLN A 83 -1.98 8.13 16.35
CA GLN A 83 -2.20 7.10 15.33
C GLN A 83 -2.21 5.70 15.95
N THR A 84 -2.88 4.75 15.29
CA THR A 84 -2.73 3.33 15.64
C THR A 84 -1.48 2.80 14.94
N GLY A 85 -0.46 2.44 15.71
CA GLY A 85 0.86 2.01 15.21
C GLY A 85 1.25 0.61 15.72
N ALA A 86 2.32 0.06 15.15
CA ALA A 86 2.94 -1.17 15.60
C ALA A 86 3.65 -0.99 16.95
N ASP A 87 3.73 -2.09 17.71
CA ASP A 87 4.53 -2.18 18.94
C ASP A 87 5.97 -1.70 18.73
N LEU A 88 6.30 -0.56 19.36
CA LEU A 88 7.58 0.12 19.16
C LEU A 88 8.77 -0.69 19.67
N GLU A 89 8.62 -1.49 20.72
CA GLU A 89 9.71 -2.34 21.22
C GLU A 89 10.12 -3.34 20.13
N ARG A 90 9.12 -3.95 19.47
CA ARG A 90 9.36 -4.88 18.35
C ARG A 90 9.94 -4.17 17.13
N VAL A 91 9.46 -2.98 16.82
CA VAL A 91 9.97 -2.17 15.70
C VAL A 91 11.43 -1.82 15.91
N GLU A 92 11.79 -1.33 17.10
CA GLU A 92 13.17 -0.98 17.43
C GLU A 92 14.10 -2.19 17.33
N GLU A 93 13.68 -3.34 17.86
CA GLU A 93 14.49 -4.55 17.76
C GLU A 93 14.61 -5.07 16.33
N ALA A 94 13.56 -4.93 15.53
CA ALA A 94 13.61 -5.23 14.10
C ALA A 94 14.60 -4.29 13.37
N LEU A 95 14.59 -2.99 13.66
CA LEU A 95 15.55 -2.02 13.09
C LEU A 95 17.00 -2.30 13.48
N ARG A 96 17.25 -2.89 14.66
CA ARG A 96 18.60 -3.32 15.07
C ARG A 96 19.10 -4.55 14.31
N ARG A 97 18.19 -5.41 13.84
CA ARG A 97 18.51 -6.75 13.29
C ARG A 97 18.31 -6.87 11.79
N LEU A 98 17.48 -6.02 11.19
CA LEU A 98 17.03 -6.11 9.80
C LEU A 98 17.32 -4.80 9.05
N PRO A 99 17.53 -4.86 7.72
CA PRO A 99 17.81 -3.65 6.94
C PRO A 99 16.63 -2.68 6.92
N HIS A 100 16.91 -1.40 7.17
CA HIS A 100 15.98 -0.30 6.93
C HIS A 100 16.19 0.25 5.51
N VAL A 101 15.16 0.15 4.67
CA VAL A 101 15.22 0.50 3.24
C VAL A 101 14.26 1.64 2.92
N TYR A 102 14.77 2.66 2.22
CA TYR A 102 13.99 3.73 1.62
C TYR A 102 13.62 3.35 0.18
N CYS A 103 12.33 3.32 -0.11
CA CYS A 103 11.79 2.90 -1.41
C CYS A 103 11.64 4.13 -2.32
N GLU A 104 12.75 4.63 -2.84
CA GLU A 104 12.75 5.71 -3.84
C GLU A 104 12.31 5.15 -5.20
N MET A 105 11.43 5.88 -5.88
CA MET A 105 10.71 5.39 -7.07
C MET A 105 10.50 6.51 -8.09
N GLU A 106 10.64 6.17 -9.37
CA GLU A 106 10.20 7.03 -10.47
C GLU A 106 8.68 6.89 -10.71
N PRO A 107 8.01 7.90 -11.28
CA PRO A 107 6.61 7.80 -11.70
C PRO A 107 6.36 6.54 -12.53
N GLY A 108 5.26 5.84 -12.24
CA GLY A 108 4.87 4.58 -12.86
C GLY A 108 5.51 3.33 -12.26
N THR A 109 6.46 3.46 -11.34
CA THR A 109 7.05 2.30 -10.63
C THR A 109 6.03 1.68 -9.69
N GLY A 110 5.90 0.34 -9.73
CA GLY A 110 5.09 -0.44 -8.81
C GLY A 110 5.93 -1.12 -7.73
N LEU A 111 5.54 -0.97 -6.47
CA LEU A 111 6.09 -1.65 -5.31
C LEU A 111 5.05 -2.62 -4.75
N PHE A 112 5.39 -3.91 -4.70
CA PHE A 112 4.56 -4.94 -4.09
C PHE A 112 5.07 -5.28 -2.70
N PHE A 113 4.19 -5.33 -1.71
CA PHE A 113 4.58 -5.70 -0.34
C PHE A 113 3.47 -6.45 0.40
N HIS A 114 3.89 -7.36 1.27
CA HIS A 114 3.02 -8.19 2.09
C HIS A 114 2.39 -7.37 3.23
N ALA A 115 1.18 -7.72 3.67
CA ALA A 115 0.43 -6.97 4.69
C ALA A 115 1.11 -6.90 6.07
N ASN A 116 2.00 -7.87 6.38
CA ASN A 116 2.84 -7.86 7.58
C ASN A 116 4.19 -7.13 7.42
N LEU A 117 4.52 -6.58 6.25
CA LEU A 117 5.77 -5.82 6.14
C LEU A 117 5.66 -4.56 7.00
N LEU A 118 6.56 -4.39 7.97
CA LEU A 118 6.64 -3.14 8.72
C LEU A 118 7.08 -2.03 7.78
N HIS A 119 6.23 -1.02 7.67
CA HIS A 119 6.46 0.13 6.81
C HIS A 119 5.98 1.43 7.44
N ARG A 120 6.53 2.55 6.97
CA ARG A 120 6.18 3.90 7.39
C ARG A 120 6.48 4.91 6.30
N SER A 121 6.11 6.17 6.50
CA SER A 121 6.59 7.24 5.62
C SER A 121 6.68 8.59 6.33
N ASP A 122 7.80 9.29 6.17
CA ASP A 122 8.03 10.60 6.82
C ASP A 122 7.26 11.75 6.15
N GLN A 123 7.09 12.85 6.88
CA GLN A 123 6.54 14.10 6.34
C GLN A 123 7.27 14.55 5.06
N ASN A 124 6.53 15.09 4.09
CA ASN A 124 7.13 15.71 2.91
C ASN A 124 7.76 17.05 3.29
N ARG A 125 9.08 17.16 3.16
CA ARG A 125 9.85 18.38 3.47
C ARG A 125 10.39 19.06 2.21
N SER A 126 9.87 18.68 1.05
CA SER A 126 10.32 19.15 -0.25
C SER A 126 9.27 20.05 -0.93
N PRO A 127 9.64 20.79 -1.99
CA PRO A 127 8.70 21.55 -2.80
C PRO A 127 7.87 20.68 -3.77
N ASN A 128 8.18 19.38 -3.88
CA ASN A 128 7.54 18.48 -4.84
C ASN A 128 6.47 17.63 -4.14
N PRO A 129 5.27 17.48 -4.72
CA PRO A 129 4.28 16.56 -4.19
C PRO A 129 4.78 15.11 -4.28
N ARG A 130 4.18 14.24 -3.45
CA ARG A 130 4.37 12.79 -3.54
C ARG A 130 3.03 12.11 -3.46
N TRP A 131 2.44 11.84 -4.62
CA TRP A 131 1.22 11.07 -4.72
C TRP A 131 1.51 9.61 -5.04
N SER A 132 0.71 8.73 -4.47
CA SER A 132 0.81 7.29 -4.75
C SER A 132 -0.55 6.64 -4.67
N LEU A 133 -0.86 5.77 -5.63
CA LEU A 133 -2.02 4.91 -5.60
C LEU A 133 -1.63 3.61 -4.91
N ILE A 134 -2.37 3.18 -3.89
CA ILE A 134 -2.15 1.88 -3.24
C ILE A 134 -3.39 1.04 -3.47
N CYS A 135 -3.22 -0.08 -4.16
CA CYS A 135 -4.25 -1.10 -4.37
C CYS A 135 -3.98 -2.29 -3.45
N CYS A 136 -4.93 -2.62 -2.59
CA CYS A 136 -4.82 -3.68 -1.60
C CYS A 136 -5.61 -4.90 -2.08
N TYR A 137 -5.00 -6.07 -1.99
CA TYR A 137 -5.56 -7.33 -2.43
C TYR A 137 -5.61 -8.33 -1.28
N ASN A 138 -6.63 -9.17 -1.30
CA ASN A 138 -6.82 -10.25 -0.34
C ASN A 138 -7.06 -11.56 -1.09
N ALA A 139 -6.60 -12.67 -0.54
CA ALA A 139 -6.90 -13.98 -1.08
C ALA A 139 -8.40 -14.31 -0.96
N VAL A 140 -8.98 -14.98 -1.96
CA VAL A 140 -10.41 -15.33 -1.97
C VAL A 140 -10.78 -16.27 -0.82
N HIS A 141 -9.88 -17.16 -0.39
CA HIS A 141 -10.12 -18.00 0.77
C HIS A 141 -10.06 -17.25 2.12
N ASN A 142 -9.64 -15.98 2.10
CA ASN A 142 -9.48 -15.13 3.29
C ASN A 142 -10.48 -13.96 3.31
N ILE A 143 -11.64 -14.12 2.66
CA ILE A 143 -12.75 -13.15 2.75
C ILE A 143 -13.10 -12.91 4.24
N PRO A 144 -13.34 -11.65 4.66
CA PRO A 144 -13.69 -11.32 6.03
C PRO A 144 -14.87 -12.16 6.57
N PHE A 145 -14.77 -12.66 7.80
CA PHE A 145 -15.80 -13.55 8.38
C PHE A 145 -17.10 -12.82 8.81
N ARG A 146 -17.11 -11.49 8.69
CA ARG A 146 -18.26 -10.61 8.91
C ARG A 146 -18.07 -9.34 8.10
N ASP A 147 -19.16 -8.59 7.94
CA ASP A 147 -19.12 -7.28 7.29
C ASP A 147 -18.05 -6.38 7.93
N SER A 148 -17.26 -5.75 7.08
CA SER A 148 -16.24 -4.78 7.45
C SER A 148 -16.48 -3.48 6.67
N HIS A 149 -15.65 -2.46 6.92
CA HIS A 149 -15.74 -1.20 6.18
C HIS A 149 -15.31 -1.31 4.71
N HIS A 150 -14.73 -2.46 4.31
CA HIS A 150 -14.31 -2.70 2.93
C HIS A 150 -15.42 -3.34 2.10
N ALA A 151 -15.35 -3.11 0.79
CA ALA A 151 -16.32 -3.67 -0.14
C ALA A 151 -16.33 -5.21 -0.05
N PRO A 152 -17.50 -5.85 -0.22
CA PRO A 152 -17.58 -7.30 -0.30
C PRO A 152 -16.75 -7.81 -1.48
N PHE A 153 -16.44 -9.11 -1.45
CA PHE A 153 -15.77 -9.78 -2.57
C PHE A 153 -16.51 -9.49 -3.88
N ALA A 154 -15.77 -8.93 -4.84
CA ALA A 154 -16.18 -8.77 -6.22
C ALA A 154 -15.10 -9.45 -7.08
N PRO A 155 -15.48 -10.41 -7.94
CA PRO A 155 -14.53 -11.01 -8.87
C PRO A 155 -13.98 -9.94 -9.82
N ILE A 156 -12.69 -10.08 -10.17
CA ILE A 156 -12.05 -9.23 -11.17
C ILE A 156 -12.07 -10.02 -12.48
N ASP A 157 -12.70 -9.48 -13.51
CA ASP A 157 -12.61 -10.03 -14.85
C ASP A 157 -11.18 -9.83 -15.37
N GLN A 158 -10.47 -10.94 -15.60
CA GLN A 158 -9.16 -10.90 -16.21
C GLN A 158 -9.32 -10.62 -17.71
N ILE A 159 -8.64 -9.58 -18.18
CA ILE A 159 -8.54 -9.23 -19.60
C ILE A 159 -7.08 -9.30 -20.04
N GLU A 160 -6.87 -9.50 -21.33
CA GLU A 160 -5.52 -9.54 -21.90
C GLU A 160 -4.82 -8.17 -21.80
N ASP A 161 -3.51 -8.17 -21.57
CA ASP A 161 -2.71 -6.94 -21.47
C ASP A 161 -2.92 -6.01 -22.67
N SER A 162 -3.05 -6.58 -23.87
CA SER A 162 -3.29 -5.82 -25.10
C SER A 162 -4.64 -5.11 -25.10
N GLU A 163 -5.67 -5.75 -24.54
CA GLU A 163 -7.01 -5.18 -24.44
C GLU A 163 -7.03 -4.04 -23.42
N TRP A 164 -6.41 -4.26 -22.26
CA TRP A 164 -6.25 -3.24 -21.23
C TRP A 164 -5.49 -2.01 -21.75
N ILE A 165 -4.35 -2.21 -22.42
CA ILE A 165 -3.55 -1.11 -22.97
C ILE A 165 -4.34 -0.32 -24.03
N ALA A 166 -5.11 -1.01 -24.87
CA ALA A 166 -5.94 -0.35 -25.88
C ALA A 166 -7.03 0.52 -25.23
N ALA A 167 -7.74 -0.03 -24.24
CA ALA A 167 -8.76 0.70 -23.48
C ALA A 167 -8.15 1.92 -22.75
N ALA A 168 -7.04 1.72 -22.03
CA ALA A 168 -6.37 2.81 -21.30
C ALA A 168 -5.89 3.95 -22.21
N ARG A 169 -5.36 3.62 -23.41
CA ARG A 169 -4.96 4.63 -24.40
C ARG A 169 -6.15 5.40 -24.95
N GLN A 170 -7.27 4.72 -25.21
CA GLN A 170 -8.49 5.36 -25.67
C GLN A 170 -9.05 6.32 -24.62
N ASP A 171 -9.11 5.89 -23.36
CA ASP A 171 -9.56 6.73 -22.25
C ASP A 171 -8.66 7.95 -22.06
N TRP A 172 -7.34 7.77 -22.14
CA TRP A 172 -6.39 8.87 -22.08
C TRP A 172 -6.61 9.90 -23.20
N ALA A 173 -6.78 9.43 -24.45
CA ALA A 173 -7.07 10.32 -25.58
C ALA A 173 -8.39 11.09 -25.39
N ASN A 174 -9.41 10.42 -24.84
CA ASN A 174 -10.71 11.04 -24.53
C ASN A 174 -10.59 12.13 -23.46
N MET A 175 -9.73 11.93 -22.44
CA MET A 175 -9.48 12.94 -21.41
C MET A 175 -8.80 14.18 -21.98
N GLN A 176 -7.77 14.00 -22.81
CA GLN A 176 -7.08 15.12 -23.46
C GLN A 176 -7.99 15.92 -24.40
N GLY A 177 -8.92 15.25 -25.09
CA GLY A 177 -9.91 15.90 -25.96
C GLY A 177 -10.95 16.74 -25.23
N LYS A 178 -11.15 16.57 -23.91
CA LYS A 178 -12.08 17.36 -23.10
C LYS A 178 -11.48 18.64 -22.52
N GLU A 179 -10.14 18.74 -22.45
CA GLU A 179 -9.46 19.96 -21.99
C GLU A 179 -9.32 21.02 -23.10
N SER A 180 -9.68 20.69 -24.33
CA SER A 180 -9.55 21.54 -25.52
C SER A 180 -10.89 22.10 -26.04
N SER A 181 -11.97 21.95 -25.27
CA SER A 181 -13.33 22.49 -25.53
C SER A 181 -13.81 23.35 -24.37
#